data_AF-W2BZC0-F1
#
_entry.id   AF-W2BZC0-F1
#
_cell.length_a   1.000
_cell.length_b   1.000
_cell.length_c   1.000
_cell.angle_alpha   90.00
_cell.angle_beta   90.00
_cell.angle_gamma   90.00
#
_symmetry.space_group_name_H-M   'P 1'
#
loop_
_entity.id
_entity.type
_entity.pdbx_description
1 polymer ?
#
loop_
_entity_poly.entity_id
_entity_poly.type
_entity_poly.pdbx_seq_one_letter_code
_entity_poly.pdbx_strand_id
1 'polypeptide(L)'
;MYHKYGNAVFSVKVNKTVDVGSHTIFIGSVTEQKVLSEVPSASYRYYFDHIKPKPEAKKKGYVCKICGYVYEEDVLPEDFVCPLCKHGAIDFELL
;
A
#
# COMPACT_ATOMS: atom_id res chain seq x y z
N MET A 1 -8.89 21.62 19.42
CA MET A 1 -9.93 20.94 18.62
C MET A 1 -9.46 19.50 18.40
N TYR A 2 -10.23 18.49 18.81
CA TYR A 2 -9.83 17.09 18.69
C TYR A 2 -10.24 16.51 17.34
N HIS A 3 -9.44 15.58 16.80
CA HIS A 3 -9.71 14.96 15.51
C HIS A 3 -10.87 13.96 15.61
N LYS A 4 -11.83 14.03 14.69
CA LYS A 4 -13.07 13.23 14.69
C LYS A 4 -12.84 11.70 14.68
N TYR A 5 -11.70 11.25 14.18
CA TYR A 5 -11.43 9.83 13.91
C TYR A 5 -10.51 9.16 14.96
N GLY A 6 -10.13 9.85 16.03
CA GLY A 6 -9.31 9.27 17.10
C GLY A 6 -10.16 8.63 18.21
N ASN A 7 -9.70 7.51 18.77
CA ASN A 7 -10.36 6.88 19.93
C ASN A 7 -9.98 7.57 21.26
N ALA A 8 -8.73 8.02 21.38
CA ALA A 8 -8.22 8.73 22.55
C ALA A 8 -7.04 9.63 22.14
N VAL A 9 -6.70 10.59 23.01
CA VAL A 9 -5.54 11.47 22.85
C VAL A 9 -4.75 11.55 24.14
N PHE A 10 -3.43 11.68 24.00
CA PHE A 10 -2.48 11.89 25.09
C PHE A 10 -1.58 13.07 24.73
N SER A 11 -1.43 14.00 25.66
CA SER A 11 -0.39 15.04 25.62
C SER A 11 0.78 14.57 26.47
N VAL A 12 1.98 14.63 25.92
CA VAL A 12 3.18 14.05 26.53
C VAL A 12 4.31 15.06 26.52
N LYS A 13 4.89 15.32 27.70
CA LYS A 13 6.14 16.08 27.82
C LYS A 13 7.31 15.11 27.66
N VAL A 14 8.10 15.27 26.59
CA VAL A 14 9.29 14.45 26.35
C VAL A 14 10.33 14.71 27.44
N ASN A 15 10.80 13.63 28.08
CA ASN A 15 11.84 13.66 29.11
C ASN A 15 13.18 13.14 28.58
N LYS A 16 13.15 12.19 27.63
CA LYS A 16 14.33 11.53 27.07
C LYS A 16 14.09 11.15 25.62
N THR A 17 15.16 11.20 24.83
CA THR A 17 15.22 10.64 23.48
C THR A 17 16.29 9.56 23.43
N VAL A 18 16.03 8.50 22.66
CA VAL A 18 16.97 7.39 22.44
C VAL A 18 17.09 7.16 20.94
N ASP A 19 18.30 7.27 20.41
CA ASP A 19 18.62 6.91 19.03
C ASP A 19 18.68 5.37 18.89
N VAL A 20 17.98 4.83 17.90
CA VAL A 20 17.99 3.40 17.56
C VAL A 20 18.29 3.20 16.06
N GLY A 21 19.07 4.11 15.46
CA GLY A 21 19.56 4.04 14.09
C GLY A 21 18.62 4.75 13.12
N SER A 22 17.67 4.01 12.54
CA SER A 22 16.73 4.58 11.56
C SER A 22 15.58 5.38 12.19
N HIS A 23 15.42 5.30 13.51
CA HIS A 23 14.32 5.91 14.26
C HIS A 23 14.82 6.46 15.61
N THR A 24 14.02 7.35 16.21
CA THR A 24 14.25 7.88 17.56
C THR A 24 13.08 7.54 18.45
N ILE A 25 13.34 6.94 19.61
CA ILE A 25 12.34 6.69 20.65
C ILE A 25 12.24 7.93 21.54
N PHE A 26 11.03 8.48 21.66
CA PHE A 26 10.73 9.55 22.61
C PHE A 26 10.07 8.96 23.86
N ILE A 27 10.67 9.19 25.02
CA ILE A 27 10.16 8.76 26.32
C ILE A 27 9.74 10.01 27.08
N GLY A 28 8.48 10.07 27.49
CA GLY A 28 7.92 11.24 28.14
C GLY A 28 6.83 10.89 29.15
N SER A 29 6.48 11.88 29.96
CA SER A 29 5.42 11.78 30.95
C SER A 29 4.13 12.35 30.38
N VAL A 30 3.02 11.65 30.59
CA VAL A 30 1.68 12.12 30.18
C VAL A 30 1.29 13.32 31.02
N THR A 31 0.95 14.44 30.37
CA THR A 31 0.48 15.67 31.03
C THR A 31 -1.03 15.85 30.91
N GLU A 32 -1.64 15.27 29.89
CA GLU A 32 -3.09 15.27 29.68
C GLU A 32 -3.50 14.01 28.93
N GLN A 33 -4.70 13.51 29.18
CA GLN A 33 -5.30 12.41 28.42
C GLN A 33 -6.81 12.59 28.30
N LYS A 34 -7.39 12.12 27.20
CA LYS A 34 -8.84 12.15 26.99
C LYS A 34 -9.30 10.98 26.12
N VAL A 35 -10.36 10.29 26.56
CA VAL A 35 -11.12 9.34 25.74
C VAL A 35 -12.08 10.13 24.85
N LEU A 36 -12.08 9.82 23.55
CA LEU A 36 -12.90 10.49 22.54
C LEU A 36 -14.02 9.57 22.00
N SER A 37 -13.83 8.25 22.06
CA SER A 37 -14.79 7.26 21.56
C SER A 37 -14.61 5.91 22.24
N GLU A 38 -15.72 5.25 22.54
CA GLU A 38 -15.79 3.87 23.06
C GLU A 38 -15.77 2.80 21.95
N VAL A 39 -15.81 3.22 20.67
CA VAL A 39 -15.65 2.28 19.55
C VAL A 39 -14.27 1.63 19.63
N PRO A 40 -14.12 0.32 19.34
CA PRO A 40 -12.82 -0.34 19.33
C PRO A 40 -11.80 0.38 18.44
N SER A 41 -10.54 0.47 18.89
CA SER A 41 -9.47 1.07 18.11
C SER A 41 -9.13 0.21 16.88
N ALA A 42 -8.77 0.87 15.78
CA ALA A 42 -8.27 0.19 14.59
C ALA A 42 -6.91 -0.45 14.91
N SER A 43 -6.89 -1.76 15.14
CA SER A 43 -5.65 -2.50 15.35
C SER A 43 -4.84 -2.55 14.05
N TYR A 44 -3.52 -2.76 14.17
CA TYR A 44 -2.66 -2.90 13.00
C TYR A 44 -3.10 -4.07 12.11
N ARG A 45 -3.55 -5.18 12.72
CA ARG A 45 -4.11 -6.32 11.99
C ARG A 45 -5.40 -5.96 11.25
N TYR A 46 -6.33 -5.29 11.92
CA TYR A 46 -7.57 -4.82 11.30
C TYR A 46 -7.30 -3.89 10.11
N TYR A 47 -6.29 -3.00 10.24
CA TYR A 47 -5.85 -2.15 9.14
C TYR A 47 -5.43 -2.97 7.91
N PHE A 48 -4.59 -3.99 8.06
CA PHE A 48 -4.16 -4.84 6.93
C PHE A 48 -5.31 -5.65 6.32
N ASP A 49 -6.21 -6.17 7.16
CA ASP A 49 -7.27 -7.07 6.71
C ASP A 49 -8.42 -6.31 6.01
N HIS A 50 -8.70 -5.08 6.43
CA HIS A 50 -9.93 -4.36 6.06
C HIS A 50 -9.76 -2.92 5.55
N ILE A 51 -8.65 -2.22 5.86
CA ILE A 51 -8.49 -0.78 5.51
C ILE A 51 -7.46 -0.60 4.38
N LYS A 52 -6.31 -1.27 4.48
CA LYS A 52 -5.24 -1.15 3.51
C LYS A 52 -5.75 -1.66 2.15
N PRO A 53 -5.72 -0.82 1.09
CA PRO A 53 -6.07 -1.28 -0.25
C PRO A 53 -5.23 -2.51 -0.59
N LYS A 54 -5.91 -3.60 -0.91
CA LYS A 54 -5.21 -4.78 -1.40
C LYS A 54 -4.58 -4.40 -2.73
N PRO A 55 -3.29 -4.72 -2.96
CA PRO A 55 -2.71 -4.52 -4.27
C PRO A 55 -3.61 -5.23 -5.27
N GLU A 56 -3.95 -4.53 -6.35
CA GLU A 56 -4.62 -5.16 -7.47
C GLU A 56 -3.79 -6.38 -7.86
N ALA A 57 -4.45 -7.51 -8.10
CA ALA A 57 -3.75 -8.67 -8.64
C ALA A 57 -2.97 -8.18 -9.85
N LYS A 58 -1.64 -8.39 -9.86
CA LYS A 58 -0.82 -8.06 -11.02
C LYS A 58 -1.55 -8.62 -12.23
N LYS A 59 -1.92 -7.75 -13.16
CA LYS A 59 -2.59 -8.18 -14.39
C LYS A 59 -1.67 -9.19 -15.04
N LYS A 60 -2.13 -10.44 -15.10
CA LYS A 60 -1.46 -11.46 -15.90
C LYS A 60 -1.66 -11.06 -17.36
N GLY A 61 -0.60 -11.16 -18.13
CA GLY A 61 -0.64 -10.68 -19.49
C GLY A 61 0.75 -10.53 -20.06
N TYR A 62 0.78 -10.03 -21.28
CA TYR A 62 1.99 -9.85 -22.04
C TYR A 62 2.05 -8.41 -22.56
N VAL A 63 3.22 -7.79 -22.47
CA VAL A 63 3.47 -6.47 -23.02
C VAL A 63 4.35 -6.57 -24.26
N CYS A 64 3.94 -5.89 -25.33
CA CYS A 64 4.74 -5.78 -26.55
C CYS A 64 5.95 -4.87 -26.30
N LYS A 65 7.16 -5.40 -26.43
CA LYS A 65 8.43 -4.67 -26.24
C LYS A 65 8.64 -3.53 -27.25
N ILE A 66 7.92 -3.57 -28.38
CA ILE A 66 8.07 -2.58 -29.47
C ILE A 66 7.20 -1.35 -29.24
N CYS A 67 5.94 -1.51 -28.80
CA CYS A 67 4.97 -0.42 -28.74
C CYS A 67 4.24 -0.27 -27.40
N GLY A 68 4.44 -1.19 -26.45
CA GLY A 68 3.80 -1.16 -25.14
C GLY A 68 2.34 -1.62 -25.12
N TYR A 69 1.81 -2.21 -26.19
CA TYR A 69 0.48 -2.83 -26.16
C TYR A 69 0.43 -3.96 -25.13
N VAL A 70 -0.62 -3.98 -24.30
CA VAL A 70 -0.84 -4.99 -23.26
C VAL A 70 -1.94 -5.96 -23.67
N TYR A 71 -1.59 -7.24 -23.70
CA TYR A 71 -2.51 -8.37 -23.86
C TYR A 71 -2.85 -8.95 -22.48
N GLU A 72 -4.11 -8.83 -22.04
CA GLU A 72 -4.54 -9.12 -20.66
C GLU A 72 -5.04 -10.57 -20.44
N GLU A 73 -4.48 -11.54 -21.16
CA GLU A 73 -4.78 -12.97 -20.93
C GLU A 73 -3.55 -13.79 -20.50
N ASP A 74 -3.82 -14.96 -19.91
CA ASP A 74 -2.80 -15.83 -19.34
C ASP A 74 -1.90 -16.50 -20.40
N VAL A 75 -2.44 -16.76 -21.60
CA VAL A 75 -1.74 -17.49 -22.67
C VAL A 75 -1.72 -16.64 -23.92
N LEU A 76 -0.53 -16.26 -24.40
CA LEU A 76 -0.35 -15.57 -25.66
C LEU A 76 -0.32 -16.62 -26.81
N PRO A 77 -1.25 -16.57 -27.78
CA PRO A 77 -1.19 -17.44 -28.95
C PRO A 77 0.10 -17.21 -29.75
N GLU A 78 0.70 -18.28 -30.28
CA GLU A 78 1.95 -18.18 -31.06
C GLU A 78 1.78 -17.36 -32.35
N ASP A 79 0.57 -17.34 -32.90
CA ASP A 79 0.18 -16.59 -34.10
C ASP A 79 -0.39 -15.19 -33.79
N PHE A 80 -0.37 -14.76 -32.54
CA PHE A 80 -0.89 -13.45 -32.15
C PHE A 80 -0.07 -12.32 -32.81
N VAL A 81 -0.78 -11.38 -33.42
CA VAL A 81 -0.21 -10.19 -34.05
C VAL A 81 -0.65 -8.95 -33.30
N CYS A 82 0.32 -8.16 -32.83
CA CYS A 82 0.04 -6.92 -32.11
C CYS A 82 -0.89 -6.01 -32.93
N PRO A 83 -2.02 -5.54 -32.37
CA PRO A 83 -2.96 -4.71 -33.13
C PRO A 83 -2.37 -3.33 -33.48
N LEU A 84 -1.40 -2.84 -32.71
CA LEU A 84 -0.76 -1.53 -32.89
C LEU A 84 0.42 -1.56 -33.87
N CYS A 85 1.44 -2.40 -33.61
CA CYS A 85 2.68 -2.39 -34.40
C CYS A 85 2.80 -3.56 -35.40
N LYS A 86 1.81 -4.47 -35.45
CA LYS A 86 1.77 -5.62 -36.38
C LYS A 86 2.92 -6.63 -36.28
N HIS A 87 3.69 -6.58 -35.20
CA HIS A 87 4.69 -7.61 -34.89
C HIS A 87 4.06 -8.84 -34.25
N GLY A 88 4.70 -10.00 -34.40
CA GLY A 88 4.21 -11.28 -33.90
C GLY A 88 4.43 -11.49 -32.40
N ALA A 89 3.96 -12.62 -31.88
CA ALA A 89 4.01 -12.98 -30.47
C ALA A 89 5.43 -13.00 -29.86
N ILE A 90 6.48 -13.21 -30.65
CA ILE A 90 7.89 -13.20 -30.21
C ILE A 90 8.33 -11.88 -29.57
N ASP A 91 7.68 -10.78 -29.94
CA ASP A 91 7.99 -9.43 -29.46
C ASP A 91 7.26 -9.07 -28.16
N PHE A 92 6.52 -10.01 -27.58
CA PHE A 92 5.86 -9.85 -26.29
C PHE A 92 6.68 -10.45 -25.13
N GLU A 93 6.51 -9.90 -23.93
CA GLU A 93 7.08 -10.42 -22.68
C GLU A 93 6.05 -10.43 -21.56
N LEU A 94 6.21 -11.31 -20.56
CA LEU A 94 5.28 -11.47 -19.45
C LEU A 94 5.31 -10.23 -18.51
N LEU A 95 4.12 -9.72 -18.18
CA LEU A 95 3.93 -8.63 -17.19
C LEU A 95 4.13 -9.06 -15.73
#